data_AF-A0AAV9IAR7-F1
#
_entry.id   AF-A0AAV9IAR7-F1
#
_cell.length_a   1.000
_cell.length_b   1.000
_cell.length_c   1.000
_cell.angle_alpha   90.00
_cell.angle_beta   90.00
_cell.angle_gamma   90.00
#
_symmetry.space_group_name_H-M   'P 1'
#
loop_
_entity.id
_entity.type
_entity.pdbx_description
1 polymer ?
#
loop_
_entity_poly.entity_id
_entity_poly.type
_entity_poly.pdbx_seq_one_letter_code
_entity_poly.pdbx_strand_id
1 'polypeptide(L)'
;MRDSEAPAFALQCTCFRKSLYLKPVCSLRSSHFLRNSLKRSSGLSVKTFERRTILAENSPPKMSPEVDLFSDQVKPEEYVVLGLAWCFQRNSSGKLQELVVIEPVPTSTLETILQGVPTSYKRLVATTYKEAKDISSLPSAFVENERVTYCERFDERLQAATRTYRARNESKKIELGEVYSKTNFSTSPKRVLNEKFEPSFEDNVKQDISIDVYGRKKDDKDLKNEIEKLYNA
;
A
#
# COMPACT_ATOMS: atom_id res chain seq x y z
N MET A 1 57.12 37.13 -11.54
CA MET A 1 56.68 36.47 -12.78
C MET A 1 55.84 35.27 -12.39
N ARG A 2 54.57 35.31 -12.82
CA ARG A 2 53.54 34.25 -12.75
C ARG A 2 52.77 34.15 -11.44
N ASP A 3 51.86 35.10 -11.37
CA ASP A 3 50.51 35.01 -10.79
C ASP A 3 49.81 33.70 -11.19
N SER A 4 49.01 33.17 -10.27
CA SER A 4 47.99 32.16 -10.56
C SER A 4 46.74 32.48 -9.75
N GLU A 5 45.74 32.92 -10.48
CA GLU A 5 44.44 33.40 -10.04
C GLU A 5 43.53 32.25 -9.60
N ALA A 6 42.77 32.48 -8.53
CA ALA A 6 41.68 31.63 -8.08
C ALA A 6 40.34 32.12 -8.67
N PRO A 7 39.48 31.26 -9.23
CA PRO A 7 38.13 31.69 -9.59
C PRO A 7 37.17 31.48 -8.41
N ALA A 8 36.65 32.60 -7.89
CA ALA A 8 35.51 32.64 -6.99
C ALA A 8 34.21 32.45 -7.79
N PHE A 9 33.51 31.34 -7.58
CA PHE A 9 32.15 31.12 -8.03
C PHE A 9 31.26 30.94 -6.80
N ALA A 10 30.49 31.98 -6.43
CA ALA A 10 29.46 31.87 -5.42
C ALA A 10 28.29 32.84 -5.70
N LEU A 11 27.21 32.24 -6.22
CA LEU A 11 25.82 32.41 -5.78
C LEU A 11 25.22 33.83 -5.78
N GLN A 12 24.61 34.18 -6.91
CA GLN A 12 23.51 35.15 -6.92
C GLN A 12 22.27 34.52 -6.27
N CYS A 13 21.97 34.99 -5.06
CA CYS A 13 20.72 34.76 -4.35
C CYS A 13 19.63 35.67 -4.95
N THR A 14 18.67 35.10 -5.69
CA THR A 14 17.45 35.83 -6.09
C THR A 14 16.29 35.40 -5.20
N CYS A 15 16.07 36.18 -4.14
CA CYS A 15 14.87 36.14 -3.31
C CYS A 15 13.65 36.59 -4.11
N PHE A 16 12.89 35.66 -4.69
CA PHE A 16 11.55 35.94 -5.23
C PHE A 16 10.51 35.80 -4.10
N ARG A 17 10.26 36.90 -3.38
CA ARG A 17 9.10 37.04 -2.49
C ARG A 17 7.83 36.96 -3.33
N LYS A 18 7.09 35.85 -3.27
CA LYS A 18 5.71 35.81 -3.74
C LYS A 18 4.75 36.14 -2.61
N SER A 19 3.96 37.16 -2.92
CA SER A 19 2.91 37.79 -2.14
C SER A 19 1.93 36.80 -1.52
N LEU A 20 1.65 37.01 -0.24
CA LEU A 20 0.43 36.60 0.42
C LEU A 20 -0.76 37.22 -0.31
N TYR A 21 -1.70 36.40 -0.77
CA TYR A 21 -3.08 36.80 -1.06
C TYR A 21 -4.01 35.78 -0.41
N LEU A 22 -4.38 36.09 0.83
CA LEU A 22 -5.54 35.53 1.50
C LEU A 22 -6.79 35.98 0.72
N LYS A 23 -7.58 35.03 0.22
CA LYS A 23 -8.93 35.29 -0.27
C LYS A 23 -9.93 35.01 0.85
N PRO A 24 -10.92 35.88 1.08
CA PRO A 24 -11.93 35.69 2.11
C PRO A 24 -12.95 34.62 1.71
N VAL A 25 -13.38 33.88 2.72
CA VAL A 25 -14.50 32.93 2.71
C VAL A 25 -15.79 33.71 2.42
N CYS A 26 -16.43 33.41 1.28
CA CYS A 26 -17.74 33.96 0.96
C CYS A 26 -18.87 33.10 1.54
N SER A 27 -19.89 33.81 2.00
CA SER A 27 -20.99 33.39 2.84
C SER A 27 -21.94 32.35 2.23
N LEU A 28 -22.37 31.45 3.12
CA LEU A 28 -23.76 30.98 3.30
C LEU A 28 -24.79 31.57 2.32
N ARG A 29 -25.41 30.71 1.51
CA ARG A 29 -26.74 30.95 0.95
C ARG A 29 -27.62 29.72 1.13
N SER A 30 -28.53 29.85 2.10
CA SER A 30 -29.95 29.52 2.06
C SER A 30 -30.40 28.46 1.04
N SER A 31 -30.77 27.30 1.57
CA SER A 31 -31.60 26.29 0.92
C SER A 31 -33.04 26.79 0.81
N HIS A 32 -33.43 27.30 -0.36
CA HIS A 32 -34.84 27.49 -0.68
C HIS A 32 -35.47 26.17 -1.14
N PHE A 33 -36.21 25.59 -0.21
CA PHE A 33 -37.32 24.69 -0.42
C PHE A 33 -38.29 25.28 -1.46
N LEU A 34 -38.46 24.63 -2.60
CA LEU A 34 -39.64 24.84 -3.45
C LEU A 34 -40.26 23.49 -3.80
N ARG A 35 -41.41 23.25 -3.16
CA ARG A 35 -42.42 22.27 -3.51
C ARG A 35 -42.94 22.61 -4.90
N ASN A 36 -42.85 21.68 -5.85
CA ASN A 36 -43.64 21.79 -7.08
C ASN A 36 -44.88 20.91 -7.00
N SER A 37 -45.99 21.61 -6.85
CA SER A 37 -47.37 21.15 -6.89
C SER A 37 -47.70 20.57 -8.26
N LEU A 38 -48.34 19.40 -8.23
CA LEU A 38 -49.14 18.85 -9.32
C LEU A 38 -50.06 19.93 -9.92
N LYS A 39 -50.01 20.09 -11.24
CA LYS A 39 -51.14 20.55 -12.04
C LYS A 39 -51.37 19.55 -13.17
N ARG A 40 -52.46 18.80 -13.02
CA ARG A 40 -53.12 18.06 -14.09
C ARG A 40 -53.66 19.06 -15.10
N SER A 41 -53.29 18.92 -16.36
CA SER A 41 -54.12 19.39 -17.47
C SER A 41 -54.17 18.29 -18.52
N SER A 42 -55.37 17.75 -18.68
CA SER A 42 -55.83 16.83 -19.69
C SER A 42 -55.67 17.41 -21.09
N GLY A 43 -54.99 16.66 -21.96
CA GLY A 43 -54.92 16.92 -23.40
C GLY A 43 -54.43 15.66 -24.10
N LEU A 44 -55.33 14.72 -24.35
CA LEU A 44 -55.05 13.58 -25.21
C LEU A 44 -54.82 14.07 -26.64
N SER A 45 -53.61 13.94 -27.14
CA SER A 45 -53.31 13.88 -28.57
C SER A 45 -52.71 12.51 -28.83
N VAL A 46 -53.50 11.63 -29.43
CA VAL A 46 -53.09 10.29 -29.85
C VAL A 46 -52.12 10.45 -31.01
N LYS A 47 -50.82 10.44 -30.72
CA LYS A 47 -49.80 10.19 -31.74
C LYS A 47 -49.63 8.68 -31.85
N THR A 48 -50.01 8.15 -33.00
CA THR A 48 -49.68 6.79 -33.44
C THR A 48 -48.18 6.58 -33.30
N PHE A 49 -47.79 5.81 -32.28
CA PHE A 49 -46.41 5.45 -32.04
C PHE A 49 -46.10 4.25 -32.94
N GLU A 50 -45.54 4.51 -34.11
CA GLU A 50 -44.97 3.45 -34.94
C GLU A 50 -43.86 2.75 -34.14
N ARG A 51 -44.13 1.51 -33.73
CA ARG A 51 -43.10 0.62 -33.18
C ARG A 51 -42.13 0.29 -34.29
N ARG A 52 -41.03 1.04 -34.40
CA ARG A 52 -39.84 0.54 -35.09
C ARG A 52 -39.32 -0.66 -34.32
N THR A 53 -39.55 -1.84 -34.88
CA THR A 53 -38.92 -3.09 -34.44
C THR A 53 -37.43 -2.97 -34.77
N ILE A 54 -36.62 -2.62 -33.77
CA ILE A 54 -35.18 -2.75 -33.86
C ILE A 54 -34.91 -4.24 -33.72
N LEU A 55 -34.63 -4.91 -34.84
CA LEU A 55 -34.05 -6.25 -34.83
C LEU A 55 -32.63 -6.10 -34.28
N ALA A 56 -32.48 -6.26 -32.97
CA ALA A 56 -31.18 -6.43 -32.37
C ALA A 56 -30.63 -7.77 -32.89
N GLU A 57 -29.51 -7.71 -33.61
CA GLU A 57 -28.73 -8.90 -33.92
C GLU A 57 -28.35 -9.57 -32.59
N ASN A 58 -28.94 -10.72 -32.32
CA ASN A 58 -28.60 -11.58 -31.18
C ASN A 58 -27.22 -12.20 -31.43
N SER A 59 -26.16 -11.39 -31.38
CA SER A 59 -24.84 -11.93 -31.10
C SER A 59 -24.81 -12.30 -29.63
N PRO A 60 -24.47 -13.55 -29.26
CA PRO A 60 -24.34 -13.90 -27.86
C PRO A 60 -23.30 -12.96 -27.24
N PRO A 61 -23.54 -12.43 -26.03
CA PRO A 61 -22.53 -11.66 -25.34
C PRO A 61 -21.27 -12.52 -25.29
N LYS A 62 -20.17 -12.03 -25.87
CA LYS A 62 -18.87 -12.70 -25.79
C LYS A 62 -18.54 -12.79 -24.31
N MET A 63 -18.81 -13.95 -23.70
CA MET A 63 -18.36 -14.25 -22.35
C MET A 63 -16.86 -14.04 -22.35
N SER A 64 -16.40 -13.11 -21.51
CA SER A 64 -14.99 -13.01 -21.16
C SER A 64 -14.49 -14.42 -20.82
N PRO A 65 -13.27 -14.81 -21.23
CA PRO A 65 -12.75 -16.13 -20.96
C PRO A 65 -12.95 -16.44 -19.48
N GLU A 66 -13.55 -17.60 -19.18
CA GLU A 66 -13.75 -18.06 -17.81
C GLU A 66 -12.38 -18.13 -17.14
N VAL A 67 -12.08 -17.13 -16.31
CA VAL A 67 -10.81 -17.06 -15.59
C VAL A 67 -10.93 -18.07 -14.47
N ASP A 68 -10.23 -19.19 -14.60
CA ASP A 68 -10.09 -20.14 -13.49
C ASP A 68 -9.38 -19.45 -12.32
N LEU A 69 -10.20 -19.00 -11.35
CA LEU A 69 -9.75 -18.29 -10.16
C LEU A 69 -8.97 -19.19 -9.21
N PHE A 70 -9.12 -20.51 -9.32
CA PHE A 70 -8.54 -21.51 -8.41
C PHE A 70 -7.36 -22.25 -9.01
N SER A 71 -7.04 -22.00 -10.29
CA SER A 71 -5.84 -22.52 -10.92
C SER A 71 -4.58 -22.05 -10.17
N ASP A 72 -3.74 -23.00 -9.79
CA ASP A 72 -2.45 -22.71 -9.16
C ASP A 72 -1.44 -22.05 -10.12
N GLN A 73 -1.59 -22.27 -11.42
CA GLN A 73 -0.66 -21.71 -12.40
C GLN A 73 -1.02 -20.27 -12.76
N VAL A 74 -0.03 -19.38 -12.63
CA VAL A 74 -0.12 -17.98 -13.04
C VAL A 74 0.34 -17.86 -14.49
N LYS A 75 -0.50 -17.28 -15.34
CA LYS A 75 -0.18 -17.04 -16.74
C LYS A 75 0.82 -15.87 -16.87
N PRO A 76 1.71 -15.89 -17.88
CA PRO A 76 2.71 -14.84 -18.08
C PRO A 76 2.15 -13.41 -18.20
N GLU A 77 0.96 -13.29 -18.81
CA GLU A 77 0.27 -12.03 -19.11
C GLU A 77 -0.48 -11.45 -17.89
N GLU A 78 -0.51 -12.16 -16.75
CA GLU A 78 -1.32 -11.73 -15.61
C GLU A 78 -0.76 -10.49 -14.94
N TYR A 79 -1.68 -9.60 -14.55
CA TYR A 79 -1.38 -8.33 -13.90
C TYR A 79 -0.83 -8.52 -12.49
N VAL A 80 0.24 -7.79 -12.19
CA VAL A 80 0.80 -7.70 -10.84
C VAL A 80 1.36 -6.30 -10.60
N VAL A 81 1.38 -5.88 -9.34
CA VAL A 81 2.05 -4.64 -8.92
C VAL A 81 3.32 -5.00 -8.18
N LEU A 82 4.40 -4.32 -8.54
CA LEU A 82 5.66 -4.33 -7.81
C LEU A 82 5.81 -3.02 -7.04
N GLY A 83 6.39 -3.11 -5.85
CA GLY A 83 6.71 -1.98 -5.01
C GLY A 83 8.21 -1.89 -4.78
N LEU A 84 8.74 -0.67 -4.87
CA LEU A 84 10.12 -0.35 -4.50
C LEU A 84 10.15 0.07 -3.03
N ALA A 85 10.55 -0.85 -2.16
CA ALA A 85 10.60 -0.65 -0.71
C ALA A 85 11.97 -0.17 -0.25
N TRP A 86 11.99 0.81 0.65
CA TRP A 86 13.16 1.20 1.42
C TRP A 86 13.18 0.44 2.74
N CYS A 87 14.14 -0.45 2.89
CA CYS A 87 14.26 -1.37 4.01
C CYS A 87 15.64 -1.25 4.66
N PHE A 88 15.79 -1.91 5.81
CA PHE A 88 17.05 -2.00 6.52
C PHE A 88 17.41 -3.46 6.78
N GLN A 89 18.70 -3.76 6.85
CA GLN A 89 19.21 -5.08 7.23
C GLN A 89 20.33 -4.92 8.26
N ARG A 90 20.33 -5.76 9.30
CA ARG A 90 21.43 -5.83 10.27
C ARG A 90 22.59 -6.66 9.71
N ASN A 91 23.79 -6.13 9.76
CA ASN A 91 25.01 -6.85 9.37
C ASN A 91 25.51 -7.77 10.48
N SER A 92 26.56 -8.54 10.19
CA SER A 92 27.30 -9.34 11.18
C SER A 92 27.81 -8.52 12.38
N SER A 93 28.12 -7.23 12.18
CA SER A 93 28.50 -6.31 13.26
C SER A 93 27.33 -5.66 14.00
N GLY A 94 26.08 -6.05 13.73
CA GLY A 94 24.86 -5.51 14.36
C GLY A 94 24.40 -4.13 13.85
N LYS A 95 25.15 -3.48 12.96
CA LYS A 95 24.78 -2.18 12.37
C LYS A 95 23.72 -2.33 11.28
N LEU A 96 22.77 -1.39 11.24
CA LEU A 96 21.76 -1.30 10.17
C LEU A 96 22.39 -0.73 8.90
N GLN A 97 22.18 -1.42 7.79
CA GLN A 97 22.45 -0.94 6.43
C GLN A 97 21.14 -0.74 5.69
N GLU A 98 21.10 0.30 4.85
CA GLU A 98 19.97 0.58 3.97
C GLU A 98 19.98 -0.36 2.77
N LEU A 99 18.80 -0.83 2.39
CA LEU A 99 18.60 -1.71 1.25
C LEU A 99 17.31 -1.32 0.52
N VAL A 100 17.39 -1.25 -0.80
CA VAL A 100 16.23 -1.03 -1.66
C VAL A 100 15.80 -2.36 -2.25
N VAL A 101 14.54 -2.72 -2.02
CA VAL A 101 14.01 -4.04 -2.35
C VAL A 101 12.79 -3.94 -3.24
N ILE A 102 12.76 -4.72 -4.31
CA ILE A 102 11.59 -4.92 -5.16
C ILE A 102 10.74 -6.02 -4.53
N GLU A 103 9.49 -5.70 -4.20
CA GLU A 103 8.53 -6.63 -3.63
C GLU A 103 7.25 -6.72 -4.47
N PRO A 104 6.67 -7.91 -4.64
CA PRO A 104 5.30 -8.04 -5.12
C PRO A 104 4.32 -7.47 -4.07
N VAL A 105 3.42 -6.61 -4.52
CA VAL A 105 2.42 -5.95 -3.67
C VAL A 105 1.08 -6.63 -3.88
N PRO A 106 0.46 -7.24 -2.84
CA PRO A 106 -0.88 -7.82 -2.97
C PRO A 106 -1.95 -6.72 -2.98
N THR A 107 -3.16 -7.07 -3.43
CA THR A 107 -4.29 -6.13 -3.53
C THR A 107 -4.59 -5.38 -2.23
N SER A 108 -4.57 -6.07 -1.09
CA SER A 108 -4.81 -5.48 0.23
C SER A 108 -3.80 -4.39 0.58
N THR A 109 -2.52 -4.62 0.25
CA THR A 109 -1.45 -3.66 0.51
C THR A 109 -1.57 -2.47 -0.43
N LEU A 110 -1.87 -2.68 -1.72
CA LEU A 110 -2.12 -1.60 -2.67
C LEU A 110 -3.25 -0.68 -2.20
N GLU A 111 -4.38 -1.25 -1.80
CA GLU A 111 -5.54 -0.49 -1.30
C GLU A 111 -5.17 0.37 -0.09
N THR A 112 -4.40 -0.19 0.84
CA THR A 112 -3.92 0.50 2.05
C THR A 112 -3.00 1.68 1.69
N ILE A 113 -2.10 1.50 0.72
CA ILE A 113 -1.20 2.57 0.25
C ILE A 113 -2.00 3.69 -0.41
N LEU A 114 -2.98 3.35 -1.25
CA LEU A 114 -3.82 4.33 -1.95
C LEU A 114 -4.72 5.13 -0.99
N GLN A 115 -5.05 4.57 0.17
CA GLN A 115 -5.73 5.29 1.25
C GLN A 115 -4.82 6.28 2.00
N GLY A 116 -3.52 6.33 1.67
CA GLY A 116 -2.56 7.26 2.25
C GLY A 116 -1.97 6.81 3.59
N VAL A 117 -2.07 5.52 3.92
CA VAL A 117 -1.39 4.97 5.10
C VAL A 117 0.13 5.05 4.93
N PRO A 118 0.89 5.49 5.95
CA PRO A 118 2.35 5.55 5.87
C PRO A 118 2.97 4.21 5.47
N THR A 119 3.91 4.23 4.54
CA THR A 119 4.49 3.02 3.98
C THR A 119 5.98 3.13 3.71
N SER A 120 6.67 1.99 3.67
CA SER A 120 8.07 1.88 3.25
C SER A 120 8.26 1.89 1.74
N TYR A 121 7.18 1.83 0.95
CA TYR A 121 7.27 1.87 -0.51
C TYR A 121 7.44 3.30 -0.99
N LYS A 122 8.50 3.55 -1.77
CA LYS A 122 8.69 4.83 -2.47
C LYS A 122 7.80 4.91 -3.70
N ARG A 123 7.79 3.84 -4.49
CA ARG A 123 7.14 3.77 -5.80
C ARG A 123 6.48 2.43 -6.00
N LEU A 124 5.44 2.42 -6.82
CA LEU A 124 4.77 1.23 -7.30
C LEU A 124 4.81 1.23 -8.83
N VAL A 125 4.81 0.05 -9.44
CA VAL A 125 4.65 -0.11 -10.88
C VAL A 125 3.74 -1.29 -11.16
N ALA A 126 2.78 -1.12 -12.05
CA ALA A 126 1.98 -2.24 -12.54
C ALA A 126 2.65 -2.85 -13.78
N THR A 127 2.72 -4.17 -13.84
CA THR A 127 3.42 -4.91 -14.89
C THR A 127 2.78 -6.30 -15.04
N THR A 128 3.31 -7.10 -15.96
CA THR A 128 2.90 -8.49 -16.14
C THR A 128 3.76 -9.44 -15.29
N TYR A 129 3.23 -10.63 -14.98
CA TYR A 129 3.94 -11.67 -14.24
C TYR A 129 5.28 -12.03 -14.90
N LYS A 130 5.34 -12.02 -16.24
CA LYS A 130 6.56 -12.30 -17.01
C LYS A 130 7.61 -11.19 -16.83
N GLU A 131 7.22 -9.94 -17.06
CA GLU A 131 8.11 -8.79 -16.96
C GLU A 131 8.61 -8.57 -15.54
N ALA A 132 7.78 -8.86 -14.53
CA ALA A 132 8.14 -8.72 -13.12
C ALA A 132 9.36 -9.56 -12.69
N LYS A 133 9.73 -10.60 -13.45
CA LYS A 133 10.89 -11.46 -13.15
C LYS A 133 12.21 -10.87 -13.65
N ASP A 134 12.14 -9.92 -14.58
CA ASP A 134 13.32 -9.32 -15.19
C ASP A 134 13.36 -7.81 -14.91
N ILE A 135 14.33 -7.39 -14.09
CA ILE A 135 14.51 -5.99 -13.71
C ILE A 135 14.71 -5.11 -14.94
N SER A 136 15.34 -5.62 -16.00
CA SER A 136 15.59 -4.86 -17.22
C SER A 136 14.34 -4.59 -18.05
N SER A 137 13.28 -5.37 -17.84
CA SER A 137 11.96 -5.17 -18.44
C SER A 137 11.14 -4.10 -17.71
N LEU A 138 11.56 -3.66 -16.51
CA LEU A 138 10.84 -2.64 -15.74
C LEU A 138 11.15 -1.22 -16.22
N PRO A 139 10.20 -0.28 -16.12
CA PRO A 139 10.44 1.12 -16.47
C PRO A 139 11.62 1.73 -15.70
N SER A 140 12.50 2.44 -16.39
CA SER A 140 13.67 3.11 -15.76
C SER A 140 13.26 4.10 -14.66
N ALA A 141 12.10 4.73 -14.80
CA ALA A 141 11.50 5.62 -13.80
C ALA A 141 11.08 4.92 -12.50
N PHE A 142 10.93 3.59 -12.50
CA PHE A 142 10.65 2.81 -11.30
C PHE A 142 11.90 2.64 -10.42
N VAL A 143 13.08 2.51 -11.02
CA VAL A 143 14.35 2.22 -10.30
C VAL A 143 15.20 3.47 -10.06
N GLU A 144 15.21 4.43 -11.00
CA GLU A 144 15.93 5.73 -10.90
C GLU A 144 17.35 5.62 -10.33
N ASN A 145 18.13 4.69 -10.90
CA ASN A 145 19.53 4.44 -10.53
C ASN A 145 19.76 3.91 -9.10
N GLU A 146 18.72 3.51 -8.38
CA GLU A 146 18.87 2.84 -7.07
C GLU A 146 19.47 1.44 -7.25
N ARG A 147 20.35 1.02 -6.33
CA ARG A 147 20.82 -0.37 -6.28
C ARG A 147 19.71 -1.24 -5.69
N VAL A 148 19.03 -1.96 -6.55
CA VAL A 148 17.85 -2.76 -6.20
C VAL A 148 18.17 -4.25 -6.13
N THR A 149 17.46 -4.94 -5.23
CA THR A 149 17.48 -6.40 -5.12
C THR A 149 16.05 -6.90 -4.99
N TYR A 150 15.79 -8.14 -5.42
CA TYR A 150 14.49 -8.76 -5.15
C TYR A 150 14.38 -9.17 -3.68
N CYS A 151 13.14 -9.22 -3.18
CA CYS A 151 12.88 -9.70 -1.84
C CYS A 151 13.11 -11.21 -1.67
N GLU A 152 13.18 -11.65 -0.42
CA GLU A 152 13.24 -13.07 -0.11
C GLU A 152 12.00 -13.80 -0.62
N ARG A 153 12.20 -14.98 -1.24
CA ARG A 153 11.15 -15.82 -1.85
C ARG A 153 10.30 -15.05 -2.86
N PHE A 154 10.96 -14.24 -3.68
CA PHE A 154 10.31 -13.37 -4.67
C PHE A 154 9.33 -14.12 -5.58
N ASP A 155 9.72 -15.23 -6.20
CA ASP A 155 8.86 -15.98 -7.14
C ASP A 155 7.55 -16.45 -6.50
N GLU A 156 7.62 -17.00 -5.29
CA GLU A 156 6.45 -17.50 -4.56
C GLU A 156 5.53 -16.34 -4.15
N ARG A 157 6.12 -15.24 -3.67
CA ARG A 157 5.38 -14.02 -3.31
C ARG A 157 4.76 -13.36 -4.55
N LEU A 158 5.44 -13.42 -5.69
CA LEU A 158 4.97 -12.87 -6.96
C LEU A 158 3.76 -13.67 -7.45
N GLN A 159 3.84 -15.00 -7.39
CA GLN A 159 2.73 -15.87 -7.73
C GLN A 159 1.52 -15.61 -6.83
N ALA A 160 1.73 -15.53 -5.51
CA ALA A 160 0.68 -15.24 -4.55
C ALA A 160 0.03 -13.86 -4.78
N ALA A 161 0.83 -12.80 -4.95
CA ALA A 161 0.33 -11.46 -5.21
C ALA A 161 -0.47 -11.40 -6.52
N THR A 162 0.00 -12.07 -7.58
CA THR A 162 -0.70 -12.11 -8.87
C THR A 162 -2.08 -12.76 -8.75
N ARG A 163 -2.20 -13.86 -7.98
CA ARG A 163 -3.50 -14.49 -7.69
C ARG A 163 -4.47 -13.53 -6.99
N THR A 164 -3.98 -12.64 -6.12
CA THR A 164 -4.85 -11.65 -5.46
C THR A 164 -5.50 -10.68 -6.45
N TYR A 165 -4.79 -10.29 -7.52
CA TYR A 165 -5.34 -9.44 -8.59
C TYR A 165 -6.23 -10.20 -9.57
N ARG A 166 -5.96 -11.49 -9.79
CA ARG A 166 -6.85 -12.36 -10.55
C ARG A 166 -8.21 -12.47 -9.86
N ALA A 167 -8.22 -12.64 -8.54
CA ALA A 167 -9.43 -12.75 -7.74
C ALA A 167 -10.22 -11.43 -7.63
N ARG A 168 -9.54 -10.28 -7.64
CA ARG A 168 -10.15 -8.95 -7.50
C ARG A 168 -9.70 -8.00 -8.61
N ASN A 169 -10.42 -8.04 -9.73
CA ASN A 169 -10.11 -7.19 -10.88
C ASN A 169 -10.32 -5.70 -10.57
N GLU A 170 -11.26 -5.36 -9.69
CA GLU A 170 -11.52 -3.98 -9.26
C GLU A 170 -10.35 -3.34 -8.50
N SER A 171 -9.43 -4.14 -7.95
CA SER A 171 -8.24 -3.66 -7.24
C SER A 171 -7.08 -3.28 -8.19
N LYS A 172 -7.23 -3.46 -9.51
CA LYS A 172 -6.26 -3.04 -10.53
C LYS A 172 -6.36 -1.53 -10.76
N LYS A 173 -5.83 -0.74 -9.82
CA LYS A 173 -5.96 0.72 -9.80
C LYS A 173 -4.87 1.47 -10.57
N ILE A 174 -3.75 0.82 -10.86
CA ILE A 174 -2.59 1.40 -11.58
C ILE A 174 -2.56 0.78 -12.97
N GLU A 175 -2.39 1.59 -14.02
CA GLU A 175 -2.34 1.10 -15.40
C GLU A 175 -1.04 0.35 -15.70
N LEU A 176 -1.07 -0.63 -16.61
CA LEU A 176 0.13 -1.41 -16.98
C LEU A 176 1.24 -0.47 -17.50
N GLY A 177 2.44 -0.60 -16.95
CA GLY A 177 3.60 0.26 -17.25
C GLY A 177 3.62 1.60 -16.50
N GLU A 178 2.53 1.97 -15.80
CA GLU A 178 2.47 3.21 -15.03
C GLU A 178 3.30 3.09 -13.74
N VAL A 179 4.13 4.11 -13.51
CA VAL A 179 4.89 4.26 -12.25
C VAL A 179 4.16 5.23 -11.33
N TYR A 180 3.67 4.70 -10.22
CA TYR A 180 2.97 5.45 -9.18
C TYR A 180 3.95 5.88 -8.08
N SER A 181 4.23 7.18 -8.00
CA SER A 181 5.16 7.77 -7.02
C SER A 181 4.49 8.53 -5.88
N LYS A 182 3.15 8.65 -5.87
CA LYS A 182 2.39 9.42 -4.86
C LYS A 182 2.07 8.56 -3.61
N THR A 183 3.08 7.92 -3.06
CA THR A 183 2.96 7.11 -1.83
C THR A 183 3.15 8.00 -0.59
N ASN A 184 2.54 7.67 0.54
CA ASN A 184 2.86 8.30 1.82
C ASN A 184 4.12 7.66 2.41
N PHE A 185 5.26 7.92 1.76
CA PHE A 185 6.53 7.30 2.11
C PHE A 185 7.04 7.79 3.47
N SER A 186 7.37 6.87 4.37
CA SER A 186 7.94 7.16 5.68
C SER A 186 9.00 6.14 6.08
N THR A 187 10.13 6.65 6.59
CA THR A 187 11.23 5.86 7.14
C THR A 187 11.21 5.77 8.67
N SER A 188 10.23 6.43 9.32
CA SER A 188 10.13 6.48 10.78
C SER A 188 9.95 5.08 11.40
N PRO A 189 8.96 4.26 10.97
CA PRO A 189 8.98 2.84 11.28
C PRO A 189 10.06 2.16 10.44
N LYS A 190 11.18 1.82 11.06
CA LYS A 190 12.26 1.10 10.39
C LYS A 190 11.83 -0.33 10.10
N ARG A 191 11.67 -0.67 8.84
CA ARG A 191 11.40 -2.03 8.40
C ARG A 191 12.71 -2.80 8.26
N VAL A 192 13.03 -3.63 9.26
CA VAL A 192 14.25 -4.46 9.29
C VAL A 192 13.93 -5.87 8.79
N LEU A 193 14.56 -6.31 7.70
CA LEU A 193 14.18 -7.57 7.03
C LEU A 193 14.63 -8.84 7.76
N ASN A 194 15.76 -8.79 8.46
CA ASN A 194 16.35 -9.95 9.14
C ASN A 194 16.17 -9.93 10.66
N GLU A 195 15.21 -9.13 11.15
CA GLU A 195 14.88 -9.08 12.56
C GLU A 195 13.96 -10.25 12.91
N LYS A 196 14.45 -11.16 13.74
CA LYS A 196 13.63 -12.22 14.33
C LYS A 196 13.08 -11.69 15.64
N PHE A 197 11.77 -11.66 15.78
CA PHE A 197 11.13 -11.39 17.05
C PHE A 197 11.21 -12.65 17.90
N GLU A 198 11.97 -12.59 18.99
CA GLU A 198 12.01 -13.62 20.02
C GLU A 198 11.10 -13.16 21.16
N PRO A 199 9.94 -13.80 21.38
CA PRO A 199 9.04 -13.40 22.45
C PRO A 199 9.72 -13.62 23.80
N SER A 200 9.64 -12.62 24.67
CA SER A 200 10.14 -12.74 26.03
C SER A 200 9.13 -13.47 26.93
N PHE A 201 9.58 -13.99 28.07
CA PHE A 201 8.68 -14.57 29.07
C PHE A 201 7.66 -13.53 29.58
N GLU A 202 8.06 -12.26 29.66
CA GLU A 202 7.23 -11.13 30.07
C GLU A 202 6.12 -10.82 29.05
N ASP A 203 6.32 -11.13 27.76
CA ASP A 203 5.31 -10.99 26.71
C ASP A 203 4.22 -12.08 26.80
N ASN A 204 4.40 -13.12 27.63
CA ASN A 204 3.51 -14.28 27.71
C ASN A 204 2.30 -14.09 28.66
N VAL A 205 1.68 -12.92 28.62
CA VAL A 205 0.59 -12.51 29.54
C VAL A 205 -0.62 -13.45 29.51
N LYS A 206 -0.89 -14.15 28.40
CA LYS A 206 -2.10 -14.98 28.25
C LYS A 206 -1.92 -16.46 28.64
N GLN A 207 -0.70 -16.98 28.69
CA GLN A 207 -0.49 -18.37 29.11
C GLN A 207 -0.29 -18.52 30.62
N ASP A 208 0.36 -17.57 31.27
CA ASP A 208 0.55 -17.66 32.73
C ASP A 208 -0.78 -17.53 33.49
N ILE A 209 -1.72 -16.70 33.00
CA ILE A 209 -3.04 -16.52 33.63
C ILE A 209 -3.93 -17.76 33.46
N SER A 210 -3.79 -18.50 32.35
CA SER A 210 -4.64 -19.66 32.04
C SER A 210 -4.05 -20.99 32.50
N ILE A 211 -2.75 -21.05 32.81
CA ILE A 211 -2.12 -22.27 33.35
C ILE A 211 -2.26 -22.39 34.87
N ASP A 212 -2.67 -21.33 35.57
CA ASP A 212 -3.03 -21.35 37.00
C ASP A 212 -4.43 -21.95 37.28
N VAL A 213 -5.01 -22.68 36.32
CA VAL A 213 -6.17 -23.56 36.57
C VAL A 213 -5.80 -24.73 37.49
N TYR A 214 -4.51 -25.12 37.52
CA TYR A 214 -3.95 -25.97 38.57
C TYR A 214 -2.90 -25.17 39.31
N GLY A 215 -3.38 -24.32 40.23
CA GLY A 215 -2.58 -23.34 40.93
C GLY A 215 -1.18 -23.84 41.27
N ARG A 216 -0.17 -23.13 40.75
CA ARG A 216 1.12 -23.14 41.42
C ARG A 216 0.89 -22.51 42.79
N LYS A 217 0.59 -23.35 43.78
CA LYS A 217 0.87 -22.99 45.15
C LYS A 217 2.37 -22.70 45.14
N LYS A 218 2.77 -21.42 45.25
CA LYS A 218 4.03 -21.14 45.93
C LYS A 218 3.93 -21.96 47.21
N ASP A 219 4.86 -22.89 47.44
CA ASP A 219 4.82 -23.72 48.64
C ASP A 219 4.64 -22.77 49.83
N ASP A 220 3.66 -23.03 50.71
CA ASP A 220 3.31 -22.11 51.81
C ASP A 220 4.53 -21.72 52.67
N LYS A 221 5.60 -22.53 52.61
CA LYS A 221 6.91 -22.25 53.21
C LYS A 221 7.62 -21.04 52.60
N ASP A 222 7.60 -20.88 51.28
CA ASP A 222 8.27 -19.77 50.60
C ASP A 222 7.53 -18.45 50.82
N LEU A 223 6.19 -18.50 50.86
CA LEU A 223 5.36 -17.35 51.24
C LEU A 223 5.57 -16.95 52.71
N LYS A 224 5.65 -17.93 53.63
CA LYS A 224 5.95 -17.66 55.04
C LYS A 224 7.34 -17.05 55.23
N ASN A 225 8.34 -17.55 54.52
CA ASN A 225 9.70 -17.01 54.57
C ASN A 225 9.78 -15.58 53.98
N GLU A 226 9.02 -15.26 52.93
CA GLU A 226 8.90 -13.90 52.41
C GLU A 226 8.21 -12.96 53.41
N ILE A 227 7.12 -13.40 54.06
CA ILE A 227 6.39 -12.61 55.06
C ILE A 227 7.27 -12.36 56.29
N GLU A 228 7.98 -13.36 56.79
CA GLU A 228 8.88 -13.20 57.95
C GLU A 228 10.06 -12.26 57.65
N LYS A 229 10.56 -12.22 56.42
CA LYS A 229 11.60 -11.25 56.03
C LYS A 229 11.08 -9.82 55.99
N LEU A 230 9.82 -9.61 55.60
CA LEU A 230 9.20 -8.28 55.56
C LEU A 230 8.83 -7.76 56.95
N TYR A 231 8.48 -8.64 57.89
CA TYR A 231 8.18 -8.24 59.28
C TYR A 231 9.43 -7.95 60.13
N ASN A 232 10.60 -8.40 59.69
CA ASN A 232 11.87 -8.23 60.40
C ASN A 232 12.83 -7.23 59.71
N ALA A 233 12.35 -6.48 58.71
CA ALA A 233 13.05 -5.36 58.07
C ALA A 233 12.51 -4.03 58.60
#